data_AF-C7M9B3-F1
#
_entry.id   AF-C7M9B3-F1
#
_cell.length_a   1.000
_cell.length_b   1.000
_cell.length_c   1.000
_cell.angle_alpha   90.00
_cell.angle_beta   90.00
_cell.angle_gamma   90.00
#
_symmetry.space_group_name_H-M   'P 1'
#
loop_
_entity.id
_entity.type
_entity.pdbx_description
1 polymer ?
#
loop_
_entity_poly.entity_id
_entity_poly.type
_entity_poly.pdbx_seq_one_letter_code
_entity_poly.pdbx_strand_id
1 'polypeptide(L)'
;MIKLKAILKGWENYIFTDPEVEAKAKERAKICAECPMAKMGTYQRLMRDYTLKEVKGMKCKVCNCPLSTLLRQDEKGCELNKWE
;
A
#
# COMPACT_ATOMS: atom_id res chain seq x y z
N MET A 1 -3.64 13.91 -8.36
CA MET A 1 -5.01 13.50 -8.76
C MET A 1 -5.36 12.18 -8.12
N ILE A 2 -6.58 12.04 -7.61
CA ILE A 2 -7.08 10.78 -7.04
C ILE A 2 -7.38 9.82 -8.20
N LYS A 3 -6.74 8.65 -8.22
CA LYS A 3 -7.03 7.59 -9.18
C LYS A 3 -7.99 6.59 -8.56
N LEU A 4 -9.29 6.77 -8.80
CA LEU A 4 -10.34 5.95 -8.19
C LEU A 4 -10.18 4.45 -8.51
N LYS A 5 -9.80 4.14 -9.76
CA LYS A 5 -9.51 2.77 -10.20
C LYS A 5 -8.37 2.11 -9.40
N ALA A 6 -7.34 2.87 -9.03
CA ALA A 6 -6.24 2.39 -8.19
C ALA A 6 -6.72 2.03 -6.79
N ILE A 7 -7.59 2.88 -6.20
CA ILE A 7 -8.15 2.62 -4.87
C ILE A 7 -8.98 1.35 -4.90
N LEU A 8 -9.92 1.23 -5.85
CA LEU A 8 -10.79 0.06 -5.98
C LEU A 8 -9.97 -1.23 -6.13
N LYS A 9 -8.98 -1.22 -7.03
CA LYS A 9 -8.14 -2.40 -7.28
C LYS A 9 -7.27 -2.77 -6.07
N GLY A 10 -6.74 -1.79 -5.35
CA GLY A 10 -5.96 -2.02 -4.14
C GLY A 10 -6.78 -2.63 -3.00
N TRP A 11 -8.06 -2.26 -2.87
CA TRP A 11 -8.99 -2.87 -1.92
C TRP A 11 -9.46 -4.25 -2.36
N GLU A 12 -9.72 -4.44 -3.65
CA GLU A 12 -10.03 -5.76 -4.23
C GLU A 12 -8.90 -6.74 -3.93
N ASN A 13 -7.66 -6.40 -4.25
CA ASN A 13 -6.49 -7.27 -4.02
C ASN A 13 -6.14 -7.47 -2.53
N TYR A 14 -6.57 -6.54 -1.66
CA TYR A 14 -6.46 -6.73 -0.20
C TYR A 14 -7.46 -7.78 0.31
N ILE A 15 -8.66 -7.86 -0.28
CA ILE A 15 -9.71 -8.81 0.12
C ILE A 15 -9.50 -10.15 -0.60
N PHE A 16 -9.24 -10.11 -1.90
CA PHE A 16 -9.01 -11.23 -2.80
C PHE A 16 -7.53 -11.23 -3.19
N THR A 17 -6.73 -11.86 -2.35
CA THR A 17 -5.27 -11.91 -2.55
C THR A 17 -4.90 -12.68 -3.81
N ASP A 18 -4.09 -12.04 -4.65
CA ASP A 18 -3.44 -12.63 -5.81
C ASP A 18 -1.93 -12.81 -5.52
N PRO A 19 -1.33 -13.99 -5.79
CA PRO A 19 0.09 -14.24 -5.50
C PRO A 19 1.08 -13.30 -6.20
N GLU A 20 0.81 -12.90 -7.44
CA GLU A 20 1.70 -12.02 -8.21
C GLU A 20 1.63 -10.59 -7.67
N VAL A 21 0.42 -10.12 -7.35
CA VAL A 21 0.21 -8.81 -6.70
C VAL A 21 0.86 -8.78 -5.32
N GLU A 22 0.74 -9.86 -4.53
CA GLU A 22 1.35 -9.95 -3.20
C GLU A 22 2.88 -9.94 -3.25
N ALA A 23 3.49 -10.58 -4.26
CA ALA A 23 4.94 -10.54 -4.46
C ALA A 23 5.40 -9.09 -4.69
N LYS A 24 4.77 -8.37 -5.63
CA LYS A 24 5.06 -6.96 -5.91
C LYS A 24 4.81 -6.08 -4.68
N ALA A 25 3.70 -6.29 -3.99
CA ALA A 25 3.34 -5.51 -2.81
C ALA A 25 4.38 -5.67 -1.69
N LYS A 26 4.96 -6.86 -1.50
CA LYS A 26 6.06 -7.09 -0.55
C LYS A 26 7.33 -6.34 -0.93
N GLU A 27 7.69 -6.33 -2.21
CA GLU A 27 8.85 -5.56 -2.66
C GLU A 27 8.66 -4.06 -2.44
N ARG A 28 7.49 -3.54 -2.82
CA ARG A 28 7.12 -2.14 -2.59
C ARG A 28 7.00 -1.81 -1.09
N ALA A 29 6.61 -2.78 -0.25
CA ALA A 29 6.50 -2.60 1.20
C ALA A 29 7.87 -2.39 1.86
N LYS A 30 8.91 -3.11 1.44
CA LYS A 30 10.29 -2.89 1.92
C LYS A 30 10.73 -1.45 1.69
N ILE A 31 10.50 -0.94 0.47
CA ILE A 31 10.79 0.45 0.09
C ILE A 31 9.99 1.44 0.94
N CYS A 32 8.72 1.14 1.19
CA CYS A 32 7.86 2.01 1.99
C CYS A 32 8.19 1.96 3.49
N ALA A 33 8.70 0.84 4.00
CA ALA A 33 9.09 0.70 5.40
C ALA A 33 10.24 1.66 5.77
N GLU A 34 11.15 1.91 4.84
CA GLU A 34 12.24 2.87 4.99
C GLU A 34 11.85 4.31 4.58
N CYS A 35 10.62 4.51 4.10
CA CYS A 35 10.20 5.80 3.59
C CYS A 35 9.82 6.76 4.74
N PRO A 36 10.38 7.98 4.81
CA PRO A 36 10.02 8.95 5.87
C PRO A 36 8.56 9.39 5.81
N MET A 37 7.90 9.16 4.68
CA MET A 37 6.49 9.47 4.46
C MET A 37 5.54 8.34 4.86
N ALA A 38 6.04 7.14 5.15
CA ALA A 38 5.25 6.07 5.77
C ALA A 38 5.07 6.39 7.24
N LYS A 39 3.82 6.55 7.67
CA LYS A 39 3.46 6.89 9.05
C LYS A 39 2.32 6.01 9.53
N MET A 40 2.29 5.73 10.82
CA MET A 40 1.18 5.00 11.44
C MET A 40 -0.15 5.73 11.18
N GLY A 41 -1.12 5.01 10.67
CA GLY A 41 -2.47 5.52 10.44
C GLY A 41 -3.39 5.26 11.63
N THR A 42 -4.47 6.03 11.74
CA THR A 42 -5.46 5.91 12.83
C THR A 42 -6.26 4.62 12.70
N TYR A 43 -7.00 4.47 11.59
CA TYR A 43 -7.79 3.26 11.33
C TYR A 43 -6.96 2.15 10.68
N GLN A 44 -5.87 2.49 10.00
CA GLN A 44 -5.00 1.52 9.34
C GLN A 44 -4.40 0.53 10.33
N ARG A 45 -4.10 0.97 11.55
CA ARG A 45 -3.64 0.10 12.65
C ARG A 45 -4.65 -1.01 13.00
N LEU A 46 -5.93 -0.80 12.73
CA LEU A 46 -7.00 -1.79 12.93
C LEU A 46 -7.16 -2.74 11.73
N MET A 47 -6.56 -2.42 10.58
CA MET A 47 -6.60 -3.29 9.40
C MET A 47 -5.78 -4.55 9.66
N ARG A 48 -6.40 -5.70 9.44
CA ARG A 48 -5.79 -7.02 9.63
C ARG A 48 -4.98 -7.39 8.38
N ASP A 49 -3.76 -6.87 8.32
CA ASP A 49 -2.79 -7.23 7.31
C ASP A 49 -1.66 -8.08 7.91
N TYR A 50 -1.55 -9.33 7.46
CA TYR A 50 -0.53 -10.27 7.95
C TYR A 50 0.58 -10.52 6.93
N THR A 51 0.41 -10.07 5.68
CA THR A 51 1.36 -10.34 4.60
C THR A 51 2.38 -9.22 4.45
N LEU A 52 1.97 -7.96 4.62
CA LEU A 52 2.86 -6.78 4.58
C LEU A 52 3.24 -6.32 5.99
N LYS A 53 3.97 -7.18 6.72
CA LYS A 53 4.33 -6.96 8.14
C LYS A 53 5.09 -5.66 8.38
N GLU A 54 5.95 -5.26 7.46
CA GLU A 54 6.87 -4.12 7.58
C GLU A 54 6.13 -2.76 7.58
N VAL A 55 5.00 -2.70 6.89
CA VAL A 55 4.18 -1.48 6.74
C VAL A 55 2.81 -1.63 7.42
N LYS A 56 2.68 -2.62 8.31
CA LYS A 56 1.42 -2.92 8.98
C LYS A 56 0.91 -1.70 9.75
N GLY A 57 -0.32 -1.31 9.44
CA GLY A 57 -0.97 -0.17 10.08
C GLY A 57 -0.48 1.20 9.61
N MET A 58 0.39 1.24 8.59
CA MET A 58 0.91 2.49 8.06
C MET A 58 0.10 3.01 6.86
N LYS A 59 0.20 4.32 6.64
CA LYS A 59 -0.29 5.03 5.47
C LYS A 59 0.81 5.89 4.86
N CYS A 60 0.69 6.20 3.58
CA CYS A 60 1.54 7.20 2.95
C CYS A 60 1.04 8.61 3.31
N LYS A 61 1.90 9.48 3.83
CA LYS A 61 1.56 10.87 4.18
C LYS A 61 1.34 11.77 2.95
N VAL A 62 1.93 11.43 1.80
CA VAL A 62 1.79 12.20 0.55
C VAL A 62 0.39 12.04 -0.03
N CYS A 63 -0.03 10.80 -0.28
CA CYS A 63 -1.32 10.51 -0.91
C CYS A 63 -2.44 10.13 0.07
N ASN A 64 -2.14 10.01 1.36
CA ASN A 64 -3.06 9.58 2.43
C ASN A 64 -3.67 8.17 2.26
N CYS A 65 -3.18 7.36 1.32
CA CYS A 65 -3.66 5.98 1.15
C CYS A 65 -3.04 5.03 2.19
N PRO A 66 -3.80 4.04 2.71
CA PRO A 66 -3.25 2.92 3.48
C PRO A 66 -2.18 2.19 2.65
N LEU A 67 -1.04 1.86 3.26
CA LEU A 67 0.02 1.14 2.53
C LEU A 67 -0.43 -0.29 2.18
N SER A 68 -1.23 -0.92 3.02
CA SER A 68 -1.83 -2.23 2.73
C SER A 68 -2.53 -2.26 1.36
N THR A 69 -3.35 -1.26 1.02
CA THR A 69 -4.09 -1.27 -0.24
C THR A 69 -3.33 -0.60 -1.37
N LEU A 70 -2.53 0.44 -1.07
CA LEU A 70 -1.79 1.20 -2.08
C LEU A 70 -0.74 0.36 -2.82
N LEU A 71 -0.08 -0.56 -2.13
CA LEU A 71 1.01 -1.36 -2.70
C LEU A 71 0.50 -2.53 -3.56
N ARG A 72 -0.80 -2.86 -3.43
CA ARG A 72 -1.50 -3.95 -4.12
C ARG A 72 -2.24 -3.50 -5.37
N GLN A 73 -1.78 -2.46 -6.05
CA GLN A 73 -2.37 -1.99 -7.29
C GLN A 73 -1.29 -1.49 -8.23
N ASP A 74 -1.56 -1.56 -9.54
CA ASP A 74 -0.62 -1.17 -10.60
C ASP A 74 -1.14 0.03 -11.42
N GLU A 75 -2.22 0.68 -10.96
CA GLU A 75 -2.86 1.80 -11.63
C GLU A 75 -2.22 3.16 -11.27
N LYS A 76 -1.52 3.21 -10.12
CA LYS A 76 -0.91 4.40 -9.54
C LYS A 76 0.46 4.06 -8.94
N GLY A 77 1.53 4.57 -9.53
CA GLY A 77 2.86 4.53 -8.93
C GLY A 77 3.05 5.50 -7.75
N CYS A 78 4.23 5.45 -7.17
CA CYS A 78 4.61 6.36 -6.08
C CYS A 78 4.72 7.81 -6.58
N GLU A 79 4.08 8.76 -5.89
CA GLU A 79 4.22 10.20 -6.22
C GLU A 79 5.65 10.75 -6.01
N LEU A 80 6.49 9.99 -5.31
CA LEU A 80 7.92 10.29 -5.12
C LEU A 80 8.83 9.43 -6.04
N ASN A 81 8.25 8.70 -7.00
CA ASN A 81 8.95 7.80 -7.92
C ASN A 81 9.86 6.76 -7.24
N LYS A 82 9.52 6.32 -6.02
CA LYS A 82 10.26 5.26 -5.31
C LYS A 82 9.92 3.85 -5.77
N TRP A 83 8.80 3.69 -6.46
CA TRP A 83 8.32 2.44 -7.04
C TRP A 83 7.26 2.75 -8.10
N GLU A 84 7.09 1.83 -9.05
CA GLU A 84 6.13 1.89 -10.16
C GLU A 84 4.83 1.15 -9.87
#